data_AF-A0A3C1VDA8-F1
#
_entry.id   AF-A0A3C1VDA8-F1
#
_cell.length_a   1.000
_cell.length_b   1.000
_cell.length_c   1.000
_cell.angle_alpha   90.00
_cell.angle_beta   90.00
_cell.angle_gamma   90.00
#
_symmetry.space_group_name_H-M   'P 1'
#
loop_
_entity.id
_entity.type
_entity.pdbx_description
1 polymer ?
#
loop_
_entity_poly.entity_id
_entity_poly.type
_entity_poly.pdbx_seq_one_letter_code
_entity_poly.pdbx_strand_id
1 'polypeptide(L)'
;MKKLIALVTALNFAAAVLAADKVPLNVRDFGAKGDGVTKDTVALQKALDTCAENVGSTVLVPEGVYLTGSLILHANTTLQLATRANLLGSPD
;
A
#
# COMPACT_ATOMS: atom_id res chain seq x y z
N MET A 1 8.70 -35.70 -42.50
CA MET A 1 9.42 -34.73 -41.62
C MET A 1 8.47 -33.60 -41.21
N LYS A 2 7.41 -33.89 -40.45
CA LYS A 2 6.32 -32.94 -40.12
C LYS A 2 5.93 -32.94 -38.63
N LYS A 3 6.88 -33.25 -37.74
CA LYS A 3 6.63 -33.33 -36.29
C LYS A 3 7.75 -32.62 -35.53
N LEU A 4 7.89 -31.30 -35.69
CA LEU A 4 8.91 -30.53 -34.98
C LEU A 4 8.47 -29.10 -34.60
N ILE A 5 7.21 -28.72 -34.79
CA ILE A 5 6.69 -27.37 -34.47
C ILE A 5 5.60 -27.43 -33.40
N ALA A 6 5.80 -28.22 -32.33
CA ALA A 6 4.83 -28.33 -31.24
C ALA A 6 5.43 -28.08 -29.84
N LEU A 7 6.66 -27.56 -29.75
CA LEU A 7 7.37 -27.43 -28.47
C LEU A 7 7.78 -26.00 -28.09
N VAL A 8 7.34 -24.96 -28.81
CA VAL A 8 7.68 -23.56 -28.49
C VAL A 8 6.43 -22.71 -28.12
N THR A 9 5.23 -23.23 -28.28
CA THR A 9 3.97 -22.51 -27.97
C THR A 9 3.41 -22.76 -26.57
N ALA A 10 4.06 -23.57 -25.74
CA ALA A 10 3.56 -23.90 -24.39
C ALA A 10 4.18 -23.05 -23.26
N LEU A 11 5.01 -22.05 -23.57
CA LEU A 11 5.70 -21.22 -22.55
C LEU A 11 5.17 -19.78 -22.50
N ASN A 12 3.86 -19.59 -22.69
CA ASN A 12 3.28 -18.24 -22.66
C ASN A 12 1.83 -18.19 -22.16
N PHE A 13 1.48 -19.01 -21.16
CA PHE A 13 0.17 -18.90 -20.52
C PHE A 13 0.22 -19.25 -19.03
N ALA A 14 0.94 -18.45 -18.24
CA ALA A 14 0.77 -18.37 -16.80
C ALA A 14 1.40 -17.08 -16.22
N ALA A 15 1.14 -15.92 -16.82
CA ALA A 15 1.48 -14.62 -16.22
C ALA A 15 0.26 -13.94 -15.56
N ALA A 16 -0.81 -14.69 -15.32
CA ALA A 16 -2.04 -14.18 -14.70
C ALA A 16 -2.55 -15.17 -13.65
N VAL A 17 -1.68 -15.56 -12.73
CA VAL A 17 -2.09 -16.18 -11.47
C VAL A 17 -1.29 -15.46 -10.39
N LEU A 18 -1.98 -14.94 -9.37
CA LEU A 18 -1.47 -14.20 -8.21
C LEU A 18 -1.41 -12.66 -8.30
N ALA A 19 -2.43 -12.01 -8.84
CA ALA A 19 -2.92 -10.80 -8.14
C ALA A 19 -3.85 -11.28 -7.01
N ALA A 20 -3.28 -11.94 -6.00
CA ALA A 20 -4.02 -12.10 -4.75
C ALA A 20 -4.15 -10.69 -4.19
N ASP A 21 -5.38 -10.19 -4.01
CA ASP A 21 -5.63 -8.91 -3.36
C ASP A 21 -4.91 -8.92 -2.01
N LYS A 22 -3.75 -8.24 -1.94
CA LYS A 22 -2.98 -8.20 -0.70
C LYS A 22 -3.77 -7.36 0.29
N VAL A 23 -3.98 -7.93 1.48
CA VAL A 23 -4.68 -7.24 2.56
C VAL A 23 -3.96 -5.91 2.80
N PRO A 24 -4.65 -4.76 2.71
CA PRO A 24 -4.01 -3.48 2.89
C PRO A 24 -3.51 -3.31 4.32
N LEU A 25 -2.37 -2.65 4.46
CA LEU A 25 -1.77 -2.30 5.75
C LEU A 25 -2.56 -1.13 6.36
N ASN A 26 -3.39 -1.40 7.36
CA ASN A 26 -4.18 -0.36 8.02
C ASN A 26 -3.30 0.42 8.99
N VAL A 27 -3.24 1.75 8.83
CA VAL A 27 -2.40 2.63 9.67
C VAL A 27 -2.74 2.56 11.17
N ARG A 28 -3.94 2.12 11.54
CA ARG A 28 -4.32 1.90 12.95
C ARG A 28 -3.57 0.73 13.58
N ASP A 29 -3.18 -0.26 12.79
CA ASP A 29 -2.35 -1.39 13.26
C ASP A 29 -0.91 -0.94 13.60
N PHE A 30 -0.52 0.24 13.11
CA PHE A 30 0.76 0.89 13.39
C PHE A 30 0.65 1.97 14.49
N GLY A 31 -0.54 2.16 15.07
CA GLY A 31 -0.80 3.07 16.18
C GLY A 31 -1.34 4.45 15.80
N ALA A 32 -1.75 4.67 14.55
CA ALA A 32 -2.37 5.93 14.16
C ALA A 32 -3.76 6.06 14.79
N LYS A 33 -4.07 7.21 15.38
CA LYS A 33 -5.36 7.43 16.06
C LYS A 33 -6.42 8.01 15.15
N GLY A 34 -6.07 8.98 14.30
CA GLY A 34 -7.04 9.67 13.44
C GLY A 34 -8.02 10.56 14.20
N ASP A 35 -7.60 11.11 15.35
CA ASP A 35 -8.40 11.94 16.25
C ASP A 35 -8.29 13.46 15.99
N GLY A 36 -7.44 13.87 15.04
CA GLY A 36 -7.19 15.26 14.67
C GLY A 36 -6.27 16.04 15.61
N VAL A 37 -5.77 15.40 16.68
CA VAL A 37 -4.97 16.05 17.73
C VAL A 37 -3.63 15.34 17.94
N THR A 38 -3.63 14.01 17.93
CA THR A 38 -2.43 13.20 18.04
C THR A 38 -1.62 13.27 16.74
N LYS A 39 -0.32 13.53 16.84
CA LYS A 39 0.60 13.53 15.70
C LYS A 39 0.86 12.09 15.25
N ASP A 40 0.17 11.67 14.19
CA ASP A 40 0.17 10.31 13.65
C ASP A 40 1.33 10.04 12.67
N THR A 41 2.23 11.01 12.45
CA THR A 41 3.34 10.93 11.48
C THR A 41 4.14 9.63 11.58
N VAL A 42 4.50 9.22 12.81
CA VAL A 42 5.35 8.03 13.02
C VAL A 42 4.61 6.74 12.63
N ALA A 43 3.33 6.63 12.98
CA ALA A 43 2.53 5.47 12.64
C ALA A 43 2.28 5.37 11.13
N LEU A 44 1.97 6.51 10.49
CA LEU A 44 1.80 6.62 9.04
C LEU A 44 3.09 6.25 8.29
N GLN A 45 4.23 6.80 8.72
CA GLN A 45 5.51 6.50 8.08
C GLN A 45 5.88 5.02 8.25
N LYS A 46 5.66 4.44 9.43
CA LYS A 46 5.92 3.02 9.67
C LYS A 46 5.09 2.11 8.76
N ALA A 47 3.82 2.46 8.52
CA ALA A 47 2.98 1.73 7.57
C ALA A 47 3.52 1.83 6.13
N LEU A 48 3.96 3.02 5.70
CA LEU A 48 4.57 3.24 4.38
C LEU A 48 5.90 2.49 4.23
N ASP A 49 6.77 2.50 5.24
CA ASP A 49 8.04 1.79 5.23
C ASP A 49 7.81 0.27 5.14
N THR A 50 6.87 -0.26 5.94
CA THR A 50 6.47 -1.68 5.87
C THR A 50 5.88 -2.03 4.51
N CYS A 51 5.16 -1.10 3.89
CA CYS A 51 4.60 -1.29 2.56
C CYS A 51 5.69 -1.35 1.49
N ALA A 52 6.78 -0.59 1.64
CA ALA A 52 7.90 -0.57 0.71
C ALA A 52 8.66 -1.91 0.68
N GLU A 53 8.76 -2.58 1.83
CA GLU A 53 9.33 -3.93 1.93
C GLU A 53 8.47 -4.99 1.21
N ASN A 54 7.18 -4.69 0.99
CA ASN A 54 6.20 -5.60 0.42
C ASN A 54 5.67 -5.05 -0.93
N VAL A 55 6.46 -5.20 -1.99
CA VAL A 55 6.13 -4.73 -3.36
C VAL A 55 4.67 -5.02 -3.74
N GLY A 56 3.97 -3.98 -4.20
CA GLY A 56 2.57 -4.05 -4.66
C GLY A 56 1.51 -4.02 -3.55
N SER A 57 1.89 -3.69 -2.31
CA SER A 57 0.95 -3.54 -1.20
C SER A 57 0.35 -2.13 -1.13
N THR A 58 -0.76 -2.00 -0.41
CA THR A 58 -1.47 -0.73 -0.20
C THR A 58 -1.48 -0.40 1.29
N VAL A 59 -1.25 0.86 1.63
CA VAL A 59 -1.49 1.42 2.98
C VAL A 59 -2.88 2.01 3.00
N LEU A 60 -3.75 1.52 3.89
CA LEU A 60 -5.10 2.03 4.08
C LEU A 60 -5.12 3.02 5.25
N VAL A 61 -5.63 4.23 4.98
CA VAL A 61 -5.99 5.24 5.97
C VAL A 61 -7.50 5.23 6.13
N PRO A 62 -8.05 4.66 7.22
CA PRO A 62 -9.49 4.68 7.49
C PRO A 62 -10.05 6.09 7.67
N GLU A 63 -11.37 6.21 7.81
CA GLU A 63 -12.02 7.47 8.17
C GLU A 63 -11.43 8.07 9.47
N GLY A 64 -11.23 9.38 9.49
CA GLY A 64 -10.60 10.09 10.61
C GLY A 64 -9.84 11.33 10.17
N VAL A 65 -9.29 12.07 11.13
CA VAL A 65 -8.40 13.22 10.88
C VAL A 65 -7.02 12.89 11.42
N TYR A 66 -6.03 12.78 10.55
CA TYR A 66 -4.70 12.36 10.92
C TYR A 66 -3.77 13.56 10.84
N LEU A 67 -3.36 14.09 11.99
CA LEU A 67 -2.38 15.16 12.06
C LEU A 67 -1.00 14.59 11.73
N THR A 68 -0.37 15.07 10.67
CA THR A 68 0.90 14.52 10.19
C THR A 68 1.84 15.60 9.71
N GLY A 69 3.14 15.39 9.92
CA GLY A 69 4.19 16.10 9.20
C GLY A 69 4.39 15.50 7.81
N SER A 70 5.55 15.77 7.21
CA SER A 70 5.96 15.18 5.94
C SER A 70 5.96 13.64 5.99
N LEU A 71 5.44 13.02 4.94
CA LEU A 71 5.47 11.57 4.72
C LEU A 71 6.30 11.28 3.48
N ILE A 72 7.10 10.22 3.55
CA ILE A 72 7.90 9.73 2.43
C ILE A 72 7.17 8.54 1.82
N LEU A 73 6.70 8.70 0.58
CA LEU A 73 6.14 7.61 -0.20
C LEU A 73 7.27 6.90 -0.96
N HIS A 74 7.29 5.57 -0.87
CA HIS A 74 8.26 4.73 -1.56
C HIS A 74 7.75 4.30 -2.94
N ALA A 75 8.65 3.73 -3.74
CA ALA A 75 8.29 3.20 -5.05
C ALA A 75 7.29 2.03 -4.91
N ASN A 76 6.35 1.94 -5.86
CA ASN A 76 5.33 0.87 -5.91
C ASN A 76 4.44 0.79 -4.65
N THR A 77 4.25 1.92 -3.96
CA THR A 77 3.39 2.04 -2.78
C THR A 77 2.12 2.79 -3.15
N THR A 78 0.96 2.29 -2.70
CA THR A 78 -0.31 3.04 -2.77
C THR A 78 -0.71 3.50 -1.38
N LEU A 79 -0.94 4.79 -1.20
CA LEU A 79 -1.57 5.34 0.00
C LEU A 79 -3.05 5.58 -0.30
N GLN A 80 -3.92 4.73 0.23
CA GLN A 80 -5.35 4.77 -0.01
C GLN A 80 -6.06 5.45 1.15
N LEU A 81 -6.72 6.57 0.86
CA LEU A 81 -7.59 7.25 1.82
C LEU A 81 -9.01 6.71 1.66
N ALA A 82 -9.57 6.19 2.75
CA ALA A 82 -10.99 5.85 2.81
C ALA A 82 -11.85 7.13 2.74
N THR A 83 -13.13 6.96 2.43
CA THR A 83 -14.10 8.05 2.50
C THR A 83 -14.02 8.73 3.86
N ARG A 84 -13.92 10.07 3.89
CA ARG A 84 -13.79 10.90 5.11
C ARG A 84 -12.49 10.74 5.88
N ALA A 85 -11.45 10.14 5.30
CA ALA A 85 -10.10 10.27 5.81
C ALA A 85 -9.50 11.63 5.42
N ASN A 86 -8.94 12.36 6.37
CA ASN A 86 -8.25 13.62 6.14
C ASN A 86 -6.80 13.52 6.65
N LEU A 87 -5.83 13.88 5.80
CA LEU A 87 -4.46 14.12 6.23
C LEU A 87 -4.31 15.62 6.50
N LEU A 88 -4.17 15.98 7.77
CA LEU A 88 -4.02 17.35 8.22
C LEU A 88 -2.54 17.65 8.42
N GLY A 89 -2.02 18.65 7.72
CA GLY A 89 -0.63 19.08 7.90
C GLY A 89 -0.40 19.65 9.30
N SER A 90 0.60 19.12 9.99
CA SER A 90 1.13 19.68 11.25
C SER A 90 1.60 21.12 11.01
N PRO A 91 1.21 22.08 11.86
CA PRO A 91 1.76 23.44 11.80
C PRO A 91 3.20 23.52 12.33
N ASP A 92 3.62 22.49 13.09
CA ASP A 92 4.99 22.33 13.62
C ASP A 92 5.93 21.71 12.59
#